data_AF-A0A942BBQ8-F1
#
_entry.id   AF-A0A942BBQ8-F1
#
_cell.length_a   1.000
_cell.length_b   1.000
_cell.length_c   1.000
_cell.angle_alpha   90.00
_cell.angle_beta   90.00
_cell.angle_gamma   90.00
#
_symmetry.space_group_name_H-M   'P 1'
#
loop_
_entity.id
_entity.type
_entity.pdbx_description
1 polymer ?
#
loop_
_entity_poly.entity_id
_entity_poly.type
_entity_poly.pdbx_seq_one_letter_code
_entity_poly.pdbx_strand_id
1 'polypeptide(L)'
;SLAPDPELAVFHGTQGGDDWTVLGRFAFTGANPARDVSMHEFGLDSITKYLAYDFWNDKFFGVVEGSVPTTALAEGACQVIGLRPLASHPQVLGTDRHVLQGAVDLKDVKWEGNTLSGKILLGPERQWTLKVHVPNGYKPVPKTGTTLDGEVLSIRFPMGEGWKDWSISFSKGD
;
A
#
# COMPACT_ATOMS: atom_id res chain seq x y z
N SER A 1 19.89 -22.49 0.79
CA SER A 1 18.79 -23.48 0.73
C SER A 1 17.50 -22.69 0.58
N LEU A 2 16.95 -22.61 -0.63
CA LEU A 2 15.69 -21.91 -0.93
C LEU A 2 14.52 -22.88 -0.72
N ALA A 3 14.31 -23.34 0.51
CA ALA A 3 13.02 -23.93 0.85
C ALA A 3 12.03 -22.76 0.95
N PRO A 4 10.90 -22.77 0.22
CA PRO A 4 9.90 -21.73 0.37
C PRO A 4 9.43 -21.71 1.82
N ASP A 5 9.49 -20.55 2.47
CA ASP A 5 8.99 -20.37 3.84
C ASP A 5 7.46 -20.58 3.79
N PRO A 6 6.93 -21.65 4.43
CA PRO A 6 5.51 -21.98 4.34
C PRO A 6 4.62 -20.91 5.00
N GLU A 7 5.20 -20.03 5.82
CA GLU A 7 4.51 -18.94 6.49
C GLU A 7 4.40 -17.68 5.63
N LEU A 8 4.87 -17.71 4.37
CA LEU A 8 4.79 -16.59 3.42
C LEU A 8 3.80 -16.88 2.30
N ALA A 9 2.93 -15.92 2.02
CA ALA A 9 2.10 -15.88 0.83
C ALA A 9 2.35 -14.58 0.06
N VAL A 10 2.29 -14.65 -1.26
CA VAL A 10 2.56 -13.52 -2.15
C VAL A 10 1.46 -13.42 -3.20
N PHE A 11 0.98 -12.20 -3.43
CA PHE A 11 0.09 -11.85 -4.53
C PHE A 11 0.71 -10.72 -5.34
N HIS A 12 0.80 -10.88 -6.66
CA HIS A 12 1.20 -9.82 -7.58
C HIS A 12 -0.04 -9.27 -8.28
N GLY A 13 -0.24 -7.96 -8.18
CA GLY A 13 -1.32 -7.23 -8.82
C GLY A 13 -0.78 -6.26 -9.88
N THR A 14 -1.46 -6.21 -11.02
CA THR A 14 -1.24 -5.20 -12.05
C THR A 14 -2.58 -4.66 -12.50
N GLN A 15 -2.77 -3.35 -12.46
CA GLN A 15 -4.01 -2.71 -12.91
C GLN A 15 -3.77 -1.25 -13.31
N GLY A 16 -4.20 -0.86 -14.51
CA GLY A 16 -4.17 0.54 -14.93
C GLY A 16 -2.77 1.17 -15.00
N GLY A 17 -1.71 0.36 -15.05
CA GLY A 17 -0.32 0.81 -14.97
C GLY A 17 0.25 0.93 -13.55
N ASP A 18 -0.53 0.60 -12.52
CA ASP A 18 -0.04 0.34 -11.16
C ASP A 18 0.36 -1.14 -11.03
N ASP A 19 1.59 -1.39 -10.61
CA ASP A 19 2.12 -2.70 -10.27
C ASP A 19 2.38 -2.73 -8.76
N TRP A 20 1.86 -3.74 -8.07
CA TRP A 20 2.11 -3.92 -6.65
C TRP A 20 2.17 -5.39 -6.27
N THR A 21 2.77 -5.63 -5.11
CA THR A 21 2.85 -6.94 -4.50
C THR A 21 2.29 -6.88 -3.09
N VAL A 22 1.57 -7.90 -2.68
CA VAL A 22 1.08 -8.06 -1.31
C VAL A 22 1.74 -9.27 -0.70
N LEU A 23 2.49 -9.03 0.37
CA LEU A 23 3.07 -10.03 1.24
C LEU A 23 2.11 -10.35 2.38
N GLY A 24 1.74 -11.61 2.52
CA GLY A 24 1.14 -12.14 3.75
C GLY A 24 2.16 -12.96 4.53
N ARG A 25 2.32 -12.66 5.82
CA ARG A 25 3.08 -13.49 6.77
C ARG A 25 2.13 -14.09 7.78
N PHE A 26 2.24 -15.38 8.07
CA PHE A 26 1.32 -16.11 8.93
C PHE A 26 2.10 -16.92 9.97
N ALA A 27 1.99 -16.57 11.25
CA ALA A 27 2.64 -17.33 12.30
C ALA A 27 1.78 -18.54 12.68
N PHE A 28 2.00 -19.69 12.04
CA PHE A 28 1.16 -20.87 12.27
C PHE A 28 1.45 -21.55 13.61
N THR A 29 2.72 -21.63 14.00
CA THR A 29 3.13 -22.28 15.26
C THR A 29 4.34 -21.59 15.88
N GLY A 30 4.33 -21.41 17.20
CA GLY A 30 5.51 -20.97 17.94
C GLY A 30 5.83 -19.48 17.76
N ALA A 31 7.05 -19.10 18.17
CA ALA A 31 7.49 -17.72 18.14
C ALA A 31 7.89 -17.31 16.71
N ASN A 32 7.26 -16.27 16.18
CA ASN A 32 7.63 -15.66 14.92
C ASN A 32 8.19 -14.24 15.19
N PRO A 33 9.52 -14.12 15.42
CA PRO A 33 10.13 -12.84 15.76
C PRO A 33 10.13 -11.89 14.55
N ALA A 34 10.25 -10.60 14.84
CA ALA A 34 10.53 -9.61 13.82
C ALA A 34 11.82 -9.98 13.06
N ARG A 35 11.73 -10.01 11.73
CA ARG A 35 12.88 -10.22 10.85
C ARG A 35 12.74 -9.41 9.58
N ASP A 36 13.84 -9.05 8.96
CA ASP A 36 13.79 -8.58 7.59
C ASP A 36 13.54 -9.78 6.66
N VAL A 37 12.64 -9.60 5.70
CA VAL A 37 12.33 -10.63 4.70
C VAL A 37 12.84 -10.15 3.36
N SER A 38 13.62 -10.99 2.66
CA SER A 38 14.27 -10.61 1.41
C SER A 38 13.27 -10.42 0.28
N MET A 39 13.46 -9.40 -0.55
CA MET A 39 12.64 -9.18 -1.76
C MET A 39 12.66 -10.39 -2.69
N HIS A 40 13.77 -11.13 -2.74
CA HIS A 40 13.88 -12.35 -3.53
C HIS A 40 12.93 -13.47 -3.04
N GLU A 41 12.57 -13.51 -1.75
CA GLU A 41 11.56 -14.45 -1.24
C GLU A 41 10.16 -14.17 -1.83
N PHE A 42 9.95 -12.95 -2.36
CA PHE A 42 8.69 -12.55 -3.01
C PHE A 42 8.77 -12.54 -4.53
N GLY A 43 9.88 -12.95 -5.14
CA GLY A 43 10.10 -12.78 -6.57
C GLY A 43 10.27 -11.32 -7.01
N LEU A 44 10.62 -10.43 -6.09
CA LEU A 44 10.91 -9.03 -6.36
C LEU A 44 12.42 -8.79 -6.55
N ASP A 45 12.75 -7.75 -7.30
CA ASP A 45 14.13 -7.32 -7.52
C ASP A 45 14.70 -6.67 -6.25
N SER A 46 15.84 -7.15 -5.77
CA SER A 46 16.50 -6.60 -4.59
C SER A 46 17.08 -5.19 -4.79
N ILE A 47 17.33 -4.77 -6.03
CA ILE A 47 17.92 -3.44 -6.36
C ILE A 47 16.82 -2.38 -6.48
N THR A 48 15.61 -2.79 -6.87
CA THR A 48 14.48 -1.88 -7.00
C THR A 48 14.04 -1.39 -5.62
N LYS A 49 13.74 -0.09 -5.52
CA LYS A 49 13.17 0.53 -4.32
C LYS A 49 11.66 0.38 -4.32
N TYR A 50 11.09 0.07 -3.16
CA TYR A 50 9.65 -0.12 -2.99
C TYR A 50 9.12 0.75 -1.85
N LEU A 51 7.89 1.25 -2.01
CA LEU A 51 7.07 1.75 -0.92
C LEU A 51 6.50 0.56 -0.15
N ALA A 52 6.67 0.52 1.17
CA ALA A 52 6.16 -0.57 2.01
C ALA A 52 5.09 -0.08 3.01
N TYR A 53 3.90 -0.68 2.97
CA TYR A 53 2.79 -0.28 3.84
C TYR A 53 2.09 -1.49 4.49
N ASP A 54 2.08 -1.51 5.82
CA ASP A 54 1.42 -2.54 6.65
C ASP A 54 -0.07 -2.22 6.82
N PHE A 55 -0.91 -3.13 6.30
CA PHE A 55 -2.37 -3.01 6.33
C PHE A 55 -2.93 -2.99 7.75
N TRP A 56 -2.49 -3.93 8.60
CA TRP A 56 -3.11 -4.14 9.91
C TRP A 56 -2.69 -3.07 10.91
N ASN A 57 -1.44 -2.62 10.83
CA ASN A 57 -0.89 -1.61 11.72
C ASN A 57 -1.12 -0.16 11.25
N ASP A 58 -1.78 0.04 10.10
CA ASP A 58 -1.92 1.35 9.43
C ASP A 58 -0.58 2.12 9.40
N LYS A 59 0.48 1.43 8.95
CA LYS A 59 1.86 1.91 9.08
C LYS A 59 2.61 1.89 7.77
N PHE A 60 3.09 3.06 7.36
CA PHE A 60 4.06 3.19 6.29
C PHE A 60 5.47 2.95 6.83
N PHE A 61 6.19 1.97 6.28
CA PHE A 61 7.57 1.68 6.63
C PHE A 61 8.58 2.55 5.87
N GLY A 62 8.12 3.39 4.94
CA GLY A 62 8.98 4.19 4.09
C GLY A 62 9.34 3.48 2.80
N VAL A 63 10.43 3.97 2.19
CA VAL A 63 11.08 3.35 1.04
C VAL A 63 12.04 2.27 1.53
N VAL A 64 11.88 1.06 1.01
CA VAL A 64 12.71 -0.11 1.34
C VAL A 64 13.40 -0.65 0.08
N GLU A 65 14.54 -1.32 0.26
CA GLU A 65 15.36 -1.92 -0.80
C GLU A 65 16.02 -3.19 -0.27
N GLY A 66 16.14 -4.24 -1.09
CA GLY A 66 16.72 -5.53 -0.71
C GLY A 66 15.85 -6.40 0.20
N SER A 67 15.26 -5.82 1.24
CA SER A 67 14.37 -6.50 2.20
C SER A 67 13.26 -5.57 2.71
N VAL A 68 12.22 -6.16 3.29
CA VAL A 68 11.15 -5.44 4.00
C VAL A 68 11.21 -5.75 5.49
N PRO A 69 11.14 -4.74 6.38
CA PRO A 69 11.08 -4.97 7.81
C PRO A 69 9.72 -5.55 8.20
N THR A 70 9.72 -6.43 9.20
CA THR A 70 8.49 -7.05 9.71
C THR A 70 8.37 -6.90 11.21
N THR A 71 7.15 -7.08 11.72
CA THR A 71 6.91 -7.10 13.16
C THR A 71 6.89 -8.53 13.68
N ALA A 72 7.14 -8.68 14.99
CA ALA A 72 6.93 -9.96 15.66
C ALA A 72 5.43 -10.31 15.62
N LEU A 73 5.14 -11.60 15.42
CA LEU A 73 3.79 -12.14 15.37
C LEU A 73 3.60 -13.15 16.50
N ALA A 74 2.45 -13.04 17.17
CA ALA A 74 1.97 -14.11 18.03
C ALA A 74 1.46 -15.28 17.18
N GLU A 75 1.41 -16.47 17.77
CA GLU A 75 0.81 -17.63 17.13
C GLU A 75 -0.64 -17.33 16.70
N GLY A 76 -0.99 -17.69 15.46
CA GLY A 76 -2.27 -17.41 14.84
C GLY A 76 -2.43 -15.99 14.28
N ALA A 77 -1.45 -15.09 14.49
CA ALA A 77 -1.46 -13.76 13.93
C ALA A 77 -0.91 -13.72 12.49
N CYS A 78 -1.25 -12.66 11.77
CA CYS A 78 -0.70 -12.41 10.45
C CYS A 78 -0.28 -10.95 10.26
N GLN A 79 0.62 -10.72 9.32
CA GLN A 79 1.00 -9.40 8.84
C GLN A 79 0.72 -9.33 7.34
N VAL A 80 0.22 -8.19 6.86
CA VAL A 80 0.00 -7.97 5.43
C VAL A 80 0.65 -6.66 5.01
N ILE A 81 1.64 -6.75 4.12
CA ILE A 81 2.42 -5.60 3.65
C ILE A 81 2.23 -5.47 2.14
N GLY A 82 1.80 -4.29 1.68
CA GLY A 82 1.86 -3.95 0.27
C GLY A 82 3.19 -3.30 -0.10
N LEU A 83 3.71 -3.69 -1.25
CA LEU A 83 4.94 -3.24 -1.86
C LEU A 83 4.63 -2.69 -3.24
N ARG A 84 4.95 -1.41 -3.48
CA ARG A 84 4.86 -0.78 -4.81
C ARG A 84 6.21 -0.27 -5.26
N PRO A 85 6.66 -0.53 -6.50
CA PRO A 85 7.88 0.09 -7.01
C PRO A 85 7.82 1.60 -6.84
N LEU A 86 8.88 2.19 -6.31
CA LEU A 86 8.95 3.63 -6.05
C LEU A 86 8.96 4.40 -7.38
N ALA A 87 8.02 5.33 -7.55
CA ALA A 87 8.00 6.30 -8.62
C ALA A 87 8.39 7.70 -8.11
N SER A 88 8.66 8.62 -9.04
CA SER A 88 9.02 10.01 -8.76
C SER A 88 7.83 10.93 -8.50
N HIS A 89 6.63 10.36 -8.32
CA HIS A 89 5.37 11.07 -8.11
C HIS A 89 4.55 10.44 -6.97
N PRO A 90 3.53 11.12 -6.44
CA PRO A 90 2.61 10.54 -5.48
C PRO A 90 1.98 9.22 -5.96
N GLN A 91 1.90 8.23 -5.08
CA GLN A 91 1.44 6.87 -5.40
C GLN A 91 0.47 6.37 -4.33
N VAL A 92 -0.47 5.52 -4.71
CA VAL A 92 -1.29 4.78 -3.74
C VAL A 92 -0.37 3.91 -2.86
N LEU A 93 -0.65 3.85 -1.56
CA LEU A 93 -0.04 2.88 -0.64
C LEU A 93 -0.98 1.70 -0.38
N GLY A 94 -2.29 1.94 -0.39
CA GLY A 94 -3.30 0.91 -0.21
C GLY A 94 -4.60 1.51 0.29
N THR A 95 -5.54 0.64 0.65
CA THR A 95 -6.80 1.02 1.30
C THR A 95 -6.94 0.29 2.63
N ASP A 96 -7.88 0.73 3.45
CA ASP A 96 -8.25 0.03 4.70
C ASP A 96 -9.39 -1.01 4.51
N ARG A 97 -9.80 -1.28 3.26
CA ARG A 97 -10.96 -2.15 2.95
C ARG A 97 -10.56 -3.59 2.71
N HIS A 98 -9.66 -3.84 1.75
CA HIS A 98 -9.21 -5.18 1.40
C HIS A 98 -7.72 -5.33 1.64
N VAL A 99 -7.33 -6.45 2.28
CA VAL A 99 -5.93 -6.81 2.52
C VAL A 99 -5.09 -6.90 1.24
N LEU A 100 -5.73 -7.02 0.07
CA LEU A 100 -5.10 -6.99 -1.24
C LEU A 100 -4.74 -5.57 -1.75
N GLN A 101 -4.96 -4.55 -0.90
CA GLN A 101 -4.50 -3.17 -1.04
C GLN A 101 -4.75 -2.52 -2.40
N GLY A 102 -5.98 -2.65 -2.91
CA GLY A 102 -6.43 -2.01 -4.16
C GLY A 102 -6.91 -2.99 -5.23
N ALA A 103 -6.60 -4.29 -5.11
CA ALA A 103 -6.97 -5.28 -6.13
C ALA A 103 -8.48 -5.39 -6.40
N VAL A 104 -9.29 -5.17 -5.38
CA VAL A 104 -10.75 -5.38 -5.43
C VAL A 104 -11.51 -4.07 -5.49
N ASP A 105 -10.97 -3.04 -4.86
CA ASP A 105 -11.65 -1.80 -4.51
C ASP A 105 -11.08 -0.56 -5.19
N LEU A 106 -10.01 -0.68 -5.96
CA LEU A 106 -9.51 0.37 -6.85
C LEU A 106 -9.57 -0.06 -8.31
N LYS A 107 -9.76 0.92 -9.19
CA LYS A 107 -9.70 0.79 -10.66
C LYS A 107 -9.13 2.04 -11.28
N ASP A 108 -8.54 1.90 -12.46
CA ASP A 108 -8.09 3.00 -13.31
C ASP A 108 -7.20 4.03 -12.58
N VAL A 109 -6.39 3.55 -11.62
CA VAL A 109 -5.47 4.41 -10.86
C VAL A 109 -4.38 4.90 -11.79
N LYS A 110 -4.23 6.21 -11.90
CA LYS A 110 -3.25 6.82 -12.79
C LYS A 110 -2.77 8.17 -12.29
N TRP A 111 -1.52 8.46 -12.63
CA TRP A 111 -0.88 9.75 -12.44
C TRP A 111 -0.79 10.49 -13.77
N GLU A 112 -1.40 11.68 -13.87
CA GLU A 112 -1.37 12.51 -15.07
C GLU A 112 -1.15 13.98 -14.71
N GLY A 113 -0.09 14.56 -15.27
CA GLY A 113 0.36 15.92 -14.93
C GLY A 113 0.77 16.02 -13.47
N ASN A 114 -0.11 16.61 -12.65
CA ASN A 114 0.06 16.77 -11.21
C ASN A 114 -1.14 16.20 -10.42
N THR A 115 -1.87 15.24 -11.00
CA THR A 115 -3.08 14.68 -10.39
C THR A 115 -2.99 13.16 -10.34
N LEU A 116 -3.20 12.61 -9.13
CA LEU A 116 -3.46 11.20 -8.92
C LEU A 116 -4.97 11.00 -8.94
N SER A 117 -5.46 10.06 -9.75
CA SER A 117 -6.89 9.82 -9.92
C SER A 117 -7.19 8.34 -10.12
N GLY A 118 -8.45 7.96 -9.96
CA GLY A 118 -8.94 6.61 -10.21
C GLY A 118 -10.40 6.46 -9.80
N LYS A 119 -10.84 5.20 -9.70
CA LYS A 119 -12.13 4.83 -9.14
C LYS A 119 -11.93 4.06 -7.84
N ILE A 120 -12.85 4.25 -6.90
CA ILE A 120 -12.92 3.49 -5.66
C ILE A 120 -14.30 2.85 -5.53
N LEU A 121 -14.35 1.58 -5.12
CA LEU A 121 -15.60 0.90 -4.81
C LEU A 121 -16.03 1.28 -3.39
N LEU A 122 -17.20 1.89 -3.25
CA LEU A 122 -17.78 2.17 -1.93
C LEU A 122 -18.62 0.98 -1.43
N GLY A 123 -18.93 1.00 -0.15
CA GLY A 123 -19.83 0.06 0.52
C GLY A 123 -20.63 0.75 1.61
N PRO A 124 -21.83 0.25 1.94
CA PRO A 124 -22.72 0.88 2.92
C PRO A 124 -22.26 0.66 4.37
N GLU A 125 -21.45 -0.36 4.63
CA GLU A 125 -21.05 -0.79 5.97
C GLU A 125 -20.22 0.25 6.76
N ARG A 126 -19.29 0.96 6.12
CA ARG A 126 -18.42 1.93 6.79
C ARG A 126 -17.80 2.93 5.83
N GLN A 127 -17.16 3.95 6.40
CA GLN A 127 -16.27 4.84 5.68
C GLN A 127 -14.95 4.13 5.36
N TRP A 128 -14.30 4.57 4.30
CA TRP A 128 -13.09 3.95 3.76
C TRP A 128 -11.98 4.97 3.59
N THR A 129 -10.74 4.53 3.75
CA THR A 129 -9.57 5.40 3.60
C THR A 129 -8.65 4.86 2.52
N LEU A 130 -8.32 5.72 1.56
CA LEU A 130 -7.21 5.52 0.64
C LEU A 130 -5.96 6.19 1.21
N LYS A 131 -4.86 5.45 1.26
CA LYS A 131 -3.55 5.96 1.68
C LYS A 131 -2.72 6.24 0.45
N VAL A 132 -2.07 7.39 0.41
CA VAL A 132 -1.24 7.86 -0.70
C VAL A 132 0.10 8.32 -0.15
N HIS A 133 1.20 7.81 -0.70
CA HIS A 133 2.53 8.32 -0.46
C HIS A 133 2.70 9.66 -1.19
N VAL A 134 3.21 10.66 -0.48
CA VAL A 134 3.54 11.97 -0.98
C VAL A 134 5.06 12.15 -0.90
N PRO A 135 5.81 11.95 -2.00
CA PRO A 135 7.24 12.13 -1.99
C PRO A 135 7.63 13.59 -1.73
N ASN A 136 8.86 13.80 -1.26
CA ASN A 136 9.41 15.13 -1.09
C ASN A 136 9.29 15.98 -2.37
N GLY A 137 9.03 17.28 -2.19
CA GLY A 137 8.76 18.21 -3.29
C GLY A 137 7.31 18.23 -3.76
N TYR A 138 6.43 17.34 -3.30
CA TYR A 138 5.00 17.42 -3.56
C TYR A 138 4.21 17.88 -2.33
N LYS A 139 3.14 18.64 -2.58
CA LYS A 139 2.16 19.01 -1.55
C LYS A 139 0.75 18.77 -2.08
N PRO A 140 -0.11 18.02 -1.37
CA PRO A 140 -1.48 17.82 -1.82
C PRO A 140 -2.24 19.15 -1.78
N VAL A 141 -3.00 19.44 -2.83
CA VAL A 141 -3.96 20.54 -2.83
C VAL A 141 -5.05 20.20 -1.81
N PRO A 142 -5.32 21.06 -0.82
CA PRO A 142 -6.31 20.76 0.21
C PRO A 142 -7.67 20.41 -0.37
N LYS A 143 -8.27 19.32 0.12
CA LYS A 143 -9.58 18.82 -0.28
C LYS A 143 -10.30 18.26 0.94
N THR A 144 -11.61 18.44 1.03
CA THR A 144 -12.40 17.91 2.15
C THR A 144 -12.18 16.40 2.30
N GLY A 145 -11.96 15.95 3.52
CA GLY A 145 -11.71 14.54 3.83
C GLY A 145 -10.27 14.08 3.61
N THR A 146 -9.33 15.00 3.34
CA THR A 146 -7.90 14.65 3.29
C THR A 146 -7.14 15.08 4.54
N THR A 147 -6.14 14.29 4.93
CA THR A 147 -5.24 14.59 6.04
C THR A 147 -3.85 14.07 5.72
N LEU A 148 -2.84 14.95 5.77
CA LEU A 148 -1.44 14.59 5.54
C LEU A 148 -0.75 14.41 6.89
N ASP A 149 -0.15 13.24 7.11
CA ASP A 149 0.71 12.94 8.25
C ASP A 149 2.08 12.46 7.74
N GLY A 150 3.11 13.27 7.94
CA GLY A 150 4.42 13.08 7.31
C GLY A 150 4.29 12.97 5.79
N GLU A 151 4.66 11.81 5.25
CA GLU A 151 4.62 11.48 3.82
C GLU A 151 3.35 10.73 3.41
N VAL A 152 2.40 10.53 4.32
CA VAL A 152 1.18 9.74 4.07
C VAL A 152 -0.05 10.64 4.05
N LEU A 153 -0.64 10.78 2.88
CA LEU A 153 -1.95 11.40 2.70
C LEU A 153 -3.05 10.35 2.86
N SER A 154 -3.94 10.58 3.82
CA SER A 154 -5.19 9.84 3.95
C SER A 154 -6.31 10.58 3.22
N ILE A 155 -7.08 9.88 2.39
CA ILE A 155 -8.28 10.39 1.71
C ILE A 155 -9.47 9.56 2.18
N ARG A 156 -10.39 10.19 2.92
CA ARG A 156 -11.55 9.53 3.51
C ARG A 156 -12.77 9.65 2.60
N PHE A 157 -13.39 8.53 2.34
CA PHE A 157 -14.61 8.42 1.54
C PHE A 157 -15.82 8.15 2.43
N PRO A 158 -16.98 8.77 2.15
CA PRO A 158 -18.21 8.46 2.86
C PRO A 158 -18.68 7.03 2.55
N MET A 159 -19.60 6.53 3.36
CA MET A 159 -20.40 5.36 3.00
C MET A 159 -21.16 5.63 1.71
N GLY A 160 -21.39 4.58 0.93
CA GLY A 160 -22.13 4.69 -0.33
C GLY A 160 -22.14 3.38 -1.09
N GLU A 161 -22.56 3.43 -2.34
CA GLU A 161 -22.67 2.24 -3.19
C GLU A 161 -22.03 2.48 -4.56
N GLY A 162 -21.46 1.40 -5.10
CA GLY A 162 -20.88 1.37 -6.43
C GLY A 162 -19.52 2.07 -6.55
N TRP A 163 -19.03 2.13 -7.78
CA TRP A 163 -17.77 2.78 -8.13
C TRP A 163 -17.94 4.31 -8.12
N LYS A 164 -17.01 5.01 -7.51
CA LYS A 164 -16.92 6.48 -7.51
C LYS A 164 -15.57 6.94 -8.03
N ASP A 165 -15.59 7.93 -8.90
CA ASP A 165 -14.38 8.60 -9.35
C ASP A 165 -13.79 9.45 -8.21
N TRP A 166 -12.47 9.46 -8.12
CA TRP A 166 -11.73 10.29 -7.19
C TRP A 166 -10.49 10.88 -7.86
N SER A 167 -10.07 12.02 -7.34
CA SER A 167 -8.84 12.68 -7.76
C SER A 167 -8.28 13.55 -6.63
N ILE A 168 -6.97 13.68 -6.61
CA ILE A 168 -6.23 14.62 -5.77
C ILE A 168 -5.10 15.22 -6.59
N SER A 169 -5.05 16.54 -6.64
CA SER A 169 -3.98 17.28 -7.30
C SER A 169 -2.90 17.64 -6.30
N PHE A 170 -1.68 17.83 -6.78
CA PHE A 170 -0.54 18.21 -5.99
C PHE A 170 0.11 19.44 -6.60
N SER A 171 0.62 20.35 -5.76
CA SER A 171 1.60 21.32 -6.20
C SER A 171 3.00 20.72 -6.04
N LYS A 172 3.88 21.04 -6.99
CA LYS A 172 5.30 20.78 -6.85
C LYS A 172 5.92 22.01 -6.21
N GLY A 173 6.53 21.85 -5.04
CA GLY A 173 7.35 22.90 -4.45
C GLY A 173 8.60 23.13 -5.29
N ASP A 174 9.07 24.38 -5.32
CA ASP A 174 10.39 24.72 -5.84
C ASP A 174 11.52 24.07 -5.01
#